data_AF-A0A9N7JK17-F1
#
_entry.id   AF-A0A9N7JK17-F1
#
_cell.length_a   1.000
_cell.length_b   1.000
_cell.length_c   1.000
_cell.angle_alpha   90.00
_cell.angle_beta   90.00
_cell.angle_gamma   90.00
#
_symmetry.space_group_name_H-M   'P 1'
#
loop_
_entity.id
_entity.type
_entity.pdbx_description
1 polymer ?
#
loop_
_entity_poly.entity_id
_entity_poly.type
_entity_poly.pdbx_seq_one_letter_code
_entity_poly.pdbx_strand_id
1 'polypeptide(L)'
;MKKDPRQMLNDFMQGLNSVGETNGENVQAFMNLLGATYSEGKLTTKTKELISVAIAAYNRCEYCIVFHVYKALEAGANREEIMEAAMVAVAFGGGPSMAYSTTLLKDSIDEFEKDFK
;
A
#
# COMPACT_ATOMS: atom_id res chain seq x y z
N MET A 1 15.69 -3.14 -14.73
CA MET A 1 16.17 -3.18 -13.33
C MET A 1 15.02 -3.58 -12.44
N LYS A 2 15.26 -4.41 -11.41
CA LYS A 2 14.26 -4.73 -10.39
C LYS A 2 13.99 -3.48 -9.56
N LYS A 3 12.72 -3.18 -9.26
CA LYS A 3 12.35 -2.05 -8.41
C LYS A 3 12.64 -2.39 -6.95
N ASP A 4 13.16 -1.43 -6.20
CA ASP A 4 13.43 -1.56 -4.77
C ASP A 4 12.23 -1.00 -3.98
N PRO A 5 11.44 -1.85 -3.30
CA PRO A 5 10.29 -1.40 -2.53
C PRO A 5 10.66 -0.37 -1.46
N ARG A 6 11.83 -0.51 -0.82
CA ARG A 6 12.28 0.40 0.22
C ARG A 6 12.54 1.79 -0.33
N GLN A 7 13.25 1.86 -1.45
CA GLN A 7 13.51 3.12 -2.13
C GLN A 7 12.20 3.77 -2.59
N MET A 8 11.28 3.01 -3.18
CA MET A 8 9.99 3.53 -3.63
C MET A 8 9.15 4.11 -2.50
N LEU A 9 9.14 3.46 -1.32
CA LEU A 9 8.48 3.96 -0.13
C LEU A 9 9.08 5.30 0.30
N ASN A 10 10.41 5.37 0.36
CA ASN A 10 11.12 6.60 0.73
C ASN A 10 10.87 7.73 -0.28
N ASP A 11 10.92 7.44 -1.58
CA ASP A 11 10.66 8.41 -2.65
C ASP A 11 9.25 8.99 -2.54
N PHE A 12 8.24 8.15 -2.29
CA PHE A 12 6.88 8.61 -2.10
C PHE A 12 6.74 9.53 -0.89
N MET A 13 7.32 9.13 0.26
CA MET A 13 7.24 9.91 1.50
C MET A 13 7.98 11.25 1.39
N GLN A 14 9.18 11.25 0.78
CA GLN A 14 9.93 12.48 0.53
C GLN A 14 9.23 13.39 -0.48
N GLY A 15 8.65 12.81 -1.53
CA GLY A 15 7.87 13.55 -2.52
C GLY A 15 6.65 14.23 -1.89
N LEU A 16 5.92 13.53 -1.01
CA LEU A 16 4.79 14.10 -0.29
C LEU A 16 5.21 15.30 0.59
N ASN A 17 6.33 15.18 1.30
CA ASN A 17 6.88 16.28 2.11
C ASN A 17 7.27 17.48 1.24
N SER A 18 8.02 17.27 0.16
CA SER A 18 8.47 18.33 -0.74
C SER A 18 7.30 19.05 -1.42
N VAL A 19 6.28 18.30 -1.86
CA VAL A 19 5.05 18.92 -2.40
C VAL A 19 4.31 19.69 -1.31
N GLY A 20 4.35 19.23 -0.06
CA GLY A 20 3.76 19.92 1.09
C GLY A 20 4.38 21.30 1.37
N GLU A 21 5.65 21.51 1.05
CA GLU A 21 6.31 22.82 1.23
C GLU A 21 5.72 23.91 0.30
N THR A 22 5.24 23.52 -0.87
CA THR A 22 4.69 24.45 -1.88
C THR A 22 3.16 24.42 -1.97
N ASN A 23 2.53 23.32 -1.56
CA ASN A 23 1.10 23.05 -1.70
C ASN A 23 0.47 22.56 -0.38
N GLY A 24 0.90 23.16 0.74
CA GLY A 24 0.60 22.69 2.10
C GLY A 24 -0.89 22.47 2.39
N GLU A 25 -1.77 23.39 1.97
CA GLU A 25 -3.23 23.25 2.19
C GLU A 25 -3.80 22.00 1.49
N ASN A 26 -3.40 21.75 0.25
CA ASN A 26 -3.86 20.59 -0.52
C ASN A 26 -3.36 19.29 0.10
N VAL A 27 -2.07 19.24 0.46
CA VAL A 27 -1.48 18.06 1.12
C VAL A 27 -2.12 17.82 2.48
N GLN A 28 -2.34 18.86 3.28
CA GLN A 28 -2.99 18.73 4.59
C GLN A 28 -4.43 18.22 4.45
N ALA A 29 -5.20 18.73 3.48
CA ALA A 29 -6.57 18.24 3.22
C ALA A 29 -6.57 16.75 2.85
N PHE A 30 -5.62 16.33 2.01
CA PHE A 30 -5.44 14.92 1.66
C PHE A 30 -5.05 14.06 2.87
N MET A 31 -4.11 14.52 3.70
CA MET A 31 -3.70 13.80 4.91
C MET A 31 -4.85 13.70 5.93
N ASN A 32 -5.69 14.73 6.05
CA ASN A 32 -6.89 14.68 6.89
C ASN A 32 -7.89 13.62 6.39
N LEU A 33 -8.08 13.52 5.07
CA LEU A 33 -8.90 12.47 4.47
C LEU A 33 -8.34 11.08 4.80
N LEU A 34 -7.03 10.87 4.65
CA LEU A 34 -6.40 9.60 5.00
C LEU A 34 -6.55 9.29 6.49
N GLY A 35 -6.30 10.25 7.37
CA GLY A 35 -6.46 10.10 8.82
C GLY A 35 -7.89 9.70 9.20
N ALA A 36 -8.90 10.35 8.63
CA ALA A 36 -10.30 9.97 8.85
C ALA A 36 -10.63 8.58 8.28
N THR A 37 -10.09 8.26 7.09
CA THR A 37 -10.34 6.98 6.42
C THR A 37 -9.77 5.81 7.20
N TYR A 38 -8.54 5.91 7.71
CA TYR A 38 -7.84 4.83 8.41
C TYR A 38 -8.03 4.82 9.93
N SER A 39 -8.76 5.80 10.50
CA SER A 39 -9.17 5.74 11.91
C SER A 39 -10.00 4.49 12.20
N GLU A 40 -9.74 3.83 13.33
CA GLU A 40 -10.46 2.64 13.77
C GLU A 40 -11.99 2.88 13.84
N GLY A 41 -12.77 1.88 13.46
CA GLY A 41 -14.23 2.00 13.39
C GLY A 41 -14.92 0.65 13.27
N LYS A 42 -15.90 0.53 12.36
CA LYS A 42 -16.56 -0.77 12.08
C LYS A 42 -15.64 -1.76 11.37
N LEU A 43 -14.65 -1.24 10.65
CA LEU A 43 -13.55 -1.99 10.07
C LEU A 43 -12.27 -1.57 10.77
N THR A 44 -11.41 -2.54 11.06
CA THR A 44 -10.10 -2.27 11.65
C THR A 44 -9.17 -1.60 10.64
N THR A 45 -8.13 -0.92 11.12
CA THR A 45 -7.08 -0.38 10.27
C THR A 45 -6.47 -1.48 9.41
N LYS A 46 -6.21 -2.67 9.98
CA LYS A 46 -5.75 -3.85 9.24
C LYS A 46 -6.69 -4.18 8.07
N THR A 47 -8.00 -4.28 8.32
CA THR A 47 -8.97 -4.59 7.27
C THR A 47 -8.99 -3.52 6.19
N LYS A 48 -8.89 -2.23 6.55
CA LYS A 48 -8.84 -1.13 5.59
C LYS A 48 -7.58 -1.18 4.73
N GLU A 49 -6.43 -1.46 5.33
CA GLU A 49 -5.17 -1.60 4.58
C GLU A 49 -5.19 -2.80 3.64
N LEU A 50 -5.79 -3.94 4.03
CA LEU A 50 -5.99 -5.07 3.13
C LEU A 50 -6.88 -4.72 1.92
N ILE A 51 -7.95 -3.94 2.14
CA ILE A 51 -8.77 -3.39 1.05
C ILE A 51 -7.92 -2.49 0.15
N SER A 52 -7.07 -1.63 0.72
CA SER A 52 -6.19 -0.74 -0.02
C SER A 52 -5.14 -1.49 -0.83
N VAL A 53 -4.57 -2.59 -0.33
CA VAL A 53 -3.71 -3.49 -1.09
C VAL A 53 -4.44 -4.03 -2.32
N ALA A 54 -5.67 -4.51 -2.16
CA ALA A 54 -6.47 -5.01 -3.29
C ALA A 54 -6.74 -3.91 -4.33
N ILE A 55 -7.11 -2.71 -3.88
CA ILE A 55 -7.34 -1.55 -4.76
C ILE A 55 -6.05 -1.15 -5.48
N ALA A 56 -4.91 -1.13 -4.79
CA ALA A 56 -3.62 -0.77 -5.36
C ALA A 56 -3.19 -1.76 -6.46
N ALA A 57 -3.38 -3.06 -6.22
CA ALA A 57 -3.11 -4.12 -7.20
C ALA A 57 -4.07 -4.07 -8.40
N TYR A 58 -5.36 -3.77 -8.16
CA TYR A 58 -6.35 -3.60 -9.23
C TYR A 58 -6.04 -2.37 -10.10
N ASN A 59 -5.76 -1.24 -9.47
CA ASN A 59 -5.41 0.02 -10.14
C ASN A 59 -4.01 0.01 -10.75
N ARG A 60 -3.18 -0.99 -10.42
CA ARG A 60 -1.79 -1.12 -10.90
C ARG A 60 -0.95 0.11 -10.51
N CYS A 61 -1.23 0.66 -9.33
CA CYS A 61 -0.50 1.79 -8.78
C CYS A 61 0.70 1.29 -7.97
N GLU A 62 1.89 1.40 -8.53
CA GLU A 62 3.11 0.82 -7.95
C GLU A 62 3.46 1.40 -6.58
N TYR A 63 3.42 2.72 -6.43
CA TYR A 63 3.64 3.39 -5.14
C TYR A 63 2.57 3.02 -4.12
N CYS A 64 1.31 2.89 -4.56
CA CYS A 64 0.22 2.48 -3.69
C CYS A 64 0.40 1.03 -3.21
N ILE A 65 0.88 0.13 -4.08
CA ILE A 65 1.17 -1.27 -3.72
C ILE A 65 2.23 -1.29 -2.62
N VAL A 66 3.35 -0.61 -2.84
CA VAL A 66 4.47 -0.55 -1.90
C VAL A 66 4.01 0.03 -0.55
N PHE A 67 3.33 1.18 -0.59
CA PHE A 67 2.89 1.90 0.60
C PHE A 67 1.86 1.09 1.42
N HIS A 68 0.83 0.54 0.77
CA HIS A 68 -0.23 -0.19 1.49
C HIS A 68 0.20 -1.58 1.93
N VAL A 69 1.17 -2.22 1.28
CA VAL A 69 1.79 -3.44 1.83
C VAL A 69 2.54 -3.12 3.12
N TYR A 70 3.34 -2.05 3.14
CA TYR A 70 4.03 -1.62 4.37
C TYR A 70 3.04 -1.29 5.49
N LYS A 71 1.99 -0.51 5.18
CA LYS A 71 0.95 -0.14 6.17
C LYS A 71 0.09 -1.31 6.63
N ALA A 72 -0.20 -2.28 5.76
CA ALA A 72 -0.90 -3.50 6.17
C ALA A 72 -0.08 -4.29 7.19
N LEU A 73 1.24 -4.47 6.95
CA LEU A 73 2.13 -5.14 7.89
C LEU A 73 2.28 -4.35 9.21
N GLU A 74 2.41 -3.02 9.15
CA GLU A 74 2.43 -2.13 10.32
C GLU A 74 1.13 -2.28 11.15
N ALA A 75 -0.01 -2.47 10.49
CA ALA A 75 -1.30 -2.72 11.12
C ALA A 75 -1.49 -4.18 11.60
N GLY A 76 -0.46 -5.03 11.51
CA GLY A 76 -0.47 -6.41 11.99
C GLY A 76 -1.06 -7.43 11.01
N ALA A 77 -1.17 -7.10 9.72
CA ALA A 77 -1.45 -8.11 8.70
C ALA A 77 -0.27 -9.05 8.52
N ASN A 78 -0.54 -10.29 8.18
CA ASN A 78 0.48 -11.25 7.78
C ASN A 78 0.54 -11.41 6.25
N ARG A 79 1.58 -12.09 5.76
CA ARG A 79 1.79 -12.39 4.34
C ARG A 79 0.57 -13.06 3.69
N GLU A 80 -0.05 -14.02 4.38
CA GLU A 80 -1.17 -14.79 3.84
C GLU A 80 -2.39 -13.89 3.63
N GLU A 81 -2.72 -13.03 4.60
CA GLU A 81 -3.81 -12.06 4.52
C GLU A 81 -3.60 -11.07 3.36
N ILE A 82 -2.38 -10.54 3.20
CA ILE A 82 -2.05 -9.58 2.12
C ILE A 82 -2.15 -10.25 0.75
N MET A 83 -1.64 -11.48 0.60
CA MET A 83 -1.73 -12.22 -0.65
C MET A 83 -3.17 -12.63 -0.98
N GLU A 84 -3.98 -12.98 0.02
CA GLU A 84 -5.40 -13.27 -0.17
C GLU A 84 -6.16 -12.05 -0.69
N ALA A 85 -5.93 -10.86 -0.11
CA ALA A 85 -6.49 -9.61 -0.62
C ALA A 85 -6.06 -9.32 -2.07
N ALA A 86 -4.80 -9.58 -2.41
CA ALA A 86 -4.31 -9.47 -3.78
C ALA A 86 -5.03 -10.43 -4.74
N MET A 87 -5.30 -11.67 -4.32
CA MET A 87 -6.03 -12.64 -5.16
C MET A 87 -7.49 -12.23 -5.42
N VAL A 88 -8.13 -11.56 -4.47
CA VAL A 88 -9.43 -10.92 -4.72
C VAL A 88 -9.32 -9.88 -5.85
N ALA A 89 -8.29 -9.03 -5.83
CA ALA A 89 -8.05 -8.08 -6.91
C ALA A 89 -7.79 -8.77 -8.27
N VAL A 90 -7.07 -9.90 -8.26
CA VAL A 90 -6.80 -10.69 -9.48
C VAL A 90 -8.07 -11.25 -10.11
N ALA A 91 -9.07 -11.67 -9.32
CA ALA A 91 -10.32 -12.21 -9.85
C ALA A 91 -11.05 -11.21 -10.79
N PHE A 92 -10.88 -9.91 -10.56
CA PHE A 92 -11.46 -8.84 -11.38
C PHE A 92 -10.46 -8.19 -12.34
N GLY A 93 -9.19 -8.07 -11.92
CA GLY A 93 -8.13 -7.40 -12.68
C GLY A 93 -7.38 -8.29 -13.65
N GLY A 94 -7.57 -9.62 -13.59
CA GLY A 94 -6.99 -10.60 -14.50
C GLY A 94 -5.46 -10.62 -14.52
N GLY A 95 -4.90 -10.92 -15.71
CA GLY A 95 -3.46 -11.03 -15.93
C GLY A 95 -2.63 -9.83 -15.44
N PRO A 96 -3.04 -8.58 -15.70
CA PRO A 96 -2.31 -7.40 -15.19
C PRO A 96 -2.18 -7.37 -13.66
N SER A 97 -3.27 -7.61 -12.92
CA SER A 97 -3.21 -7.64 -11.45
C SER A 97 -2.40 -8.85 -10.95
N MET A 98 -2.44 -9.98 -11.66
CA MET A 98 -1.59 -11.13 -11.34
C MET A 98 -0.10 -10.81 -11.53
N ALA A 99 0.26 -10.06 -12.58
CA ALA A 99 1.64 -9.66 -12.84
C ALA A 99 2.20 -8.80 -11.69
N TYR A 100 1.44 -7.81 -11.21
CA TYR A 100 1.86 -7.00 -10.06
C TYR A 100 1.85 -7.79 -8.75
N SER A 101 0.89 -8.70 -8.57
CA SER A 101 0.78 -9.54 -7.35
C SER A 101 1.98 -10.48 -7.20
N THR A 102 2.42 -11.10 -8.30
CA THR A 102 3.55 -12.04 -8.32
C THR A 102 4.92 -11.37 -8.38
N THR A 103 4.96 -10.05 -8.61
CA THR A 103 6.19 -9.26 -8.67
C THR A 103 6.25 -8.24 -7.53
N LEU A 104 5.93 -6.96 -7.79
CA LEU A 104 6.15 -5.85 -6.87
C LEU A 104 5.44 -6.03 -5.52
N LEU A 105 4.23 -6.57 -5.50
CA LEU A 105 3.50 -6.79 -4.24
C LEU A 105 4.19 -7.85 -3.40
N LYS A 106 4.51 -9.02 -4.00
CA LYS A 106 5.29 -10.07 -3.35
C LYS A 106 6.65 -9.55 -2.86
N ASP A 107 7.37 -8.83 -3.70
CA ASP A 107 8.68 -8.26 -3.36
C ASP A 107 8.57 -7.25 -2.21
N SER A 108 7.47 -6.48 -2.16
CA SER A 108 7.17 -5.56 -1.05
C SER A 108 6.92 -6.31 0.26
N ILE A 109 6.18 -7.42 0.24
CA ILE A 109 6.00 -8.26 1.43
C ILE A 109 7.36 -8.80 1.90
N ASP A 110 8.14 -9.38 1.00
CA ASP A 110 9.47 -9.93 1.31
C ASP A 110 10.39 -8.87 1.93
N GLU A 111 10.30 -7.62 1.46
CA GLU A 111 11.12 -6.51 1.94
C GLU A 111 10.67 -5.99 3.31
N PHE A 112 9.36 -5.85 3.53
CA PHE A 112 8.81 -5.16 4.70
C PHE A 112 8.48 -6.09 5.87
N GLU A 113 8.18 -7.38 5.64
CA GLU A 113 7.70 -8.27 6.72
C GLU A 113 8.72 -8.45 7.85
N LYS A 114 10.01 -8.28 7.56
CA LYS A 114 11.10 -8.36 8.54
C LYS A 114 11.12 -7.21 9.54
N ASP A 115 10.47 -6.09 9.22
CA ASP A 115 10.42 -4.89 10.06
C ASP A 115 9.44 -5.04 11.23
N PHE A 116 8.51 -6.01 11.13
CA PHE A 116 7.38 -6.21 12.04
C PHE A 116 7.33 -7.61 12.66
N LYS A 117 8.41 -8.38 12.54
CA LYS A 117 8.59 -9.69 13.18
C LYS A 117 9.21 -9.57 14.57
#